data_AF-A0A834J5U0-F1
#
_entry.id   AF-A0A834J5U0-F1
#
_cell.length_a   1.000
_cell.length_b   1.000
_cell.length_c   1.000
_cell.angle_alpha   90.00
_cell.angle_beta   90.00
_cell.angle_gamma   90.00
#
_symmetry.space_group_name_H-M   'P 1'
#
loop_
_entity.id
_entity.type
_entity.pdbx_description
1 polymer ?
#
loop_
_entity_poly.entity_id
_entity_poly.type
_entity_poly.pdbx_seq_one_letter_code
_entity_poly.pdbx_strand_id
1 'polypeptide(L)'
;MKRLSEERTKLVFEKLKKYIGENIKNLIDRPDGTYCFREKKDRIYYVSEKILSLAHTVSPDHLISLGTCLGKFTKSGKFKLHITALNYLAPYAQHKLWVKSSAEQQFLYGHHVLKSGLGRITENTGQYQGVIVFSMNDIPLGFGVMAKSTLECKNADPMATICFHQADIGEYIRSEDTLL
;
A
#
# COMPACT_ATOMS: atom_id res chain seq x y z
N MET A 1 11.61 -0.72 19.99
CA MET A 1 10.83 -1.31 18.88
C MET A 1 10.84 -2.82 19.02
N LYS A 2 9.70 -3.49 18.92
CA LYS A 2 9.58 -4.94 19.14
C LYS A 2 9.67 -5.71 17.82
N ARG A 3 10.13 -6.96 17.89
CA ARG A 3 10.00 -7.90 16.76
C ARG A 3 8.53 -8.31 16.63
N LEU A 4 8.08 -8.51 15.39
CA LEU A 4 6.72 -8.98 15.15
C LEU A 4 6.61 -10.45 15.60
N SER A 5 5.49 -10.81 16.22
CA SER A 5 5.12 -12.23 16.41
C SER A 5 4.90 -12.91 15.07
N GLU A 6 5.02 -14.24 15.00
CA GLU A 6 4.78 -15.00 13.77
C GLU A 6 3.37 -14.77 13.20
N GLU A 7 2.35 -14.69 14.05
CA GLU A 7 0.96 -14.44 13.64
C GLU A 7 0.79 -13.08 12.95
N ARG A 8 1.24 -12.00 13.62
CA ARG A 8 1.25 -10.64 13.05
C ARG A 8 2.07 -10.58 11.76
N THR A 9 3.19 -11.30 11.70
CA THR A 9 4.04 -11.37 10.50
C THR A 9 3.28 -11.99 9.32
N LYS A 10 2.56 -13.09 9.53
CA LYS A 10 1.69 -13.71 8.51
C LYS A 10 0.64 -12.74 8.00
N LEU A 11 -0.08 -12.05 8.89
CA LEU A 11 -1.13 -11.08 8.51
C LEU A 11 -0.59 -9.94 7.63
N VAL A 12 0.61 -9.44 7.94
CA VAL A 12 1.26 -8.38 7.15
C VAL A 12 1.64 -8.90 5.77
N PHE A 13 2.31 -10.06 5.72
CA PHE A 13 2.72 -10.64 4.46
C PHE A 13 1.54 -11.03 3.58
N GLU A 14 0.45 -11.56 4.14
CA GLU A 14 -0.79 -11.82 3.41
C GLU A 14 -1.36 -10.54 2.78
N LYS A 15 -1.37 -9.43 3.52
CA LYS A 15 -1.86 -8.15 2.99
C LYS A 15 -0.94 -7.58 1.90
N LEU A 16 0.38 -7.67 2.08
CA LEU A 16 1.36 -7.22 1.09
C LEU A 16 1.32 -8.09 -0.18
N LYS A 17 1.20 -9.41 -0.03
CA LYS A 17 1.10 -10.38 -1.13
C LYS A 17 -0.06 -10.06 -2.07
N LYS A 18 -1.15 -9.46 -1.58
CA LYS A 18 -2.27 -9.02 -2.43
C LYS A 18 -1.89 -7.96 -3.47
N TYR A 19 -0.83 -7.18 -3.26
CA TYR A 19 -0.39 -6.11 -4.16
C TYR A 19 0.88 -6.47 -4.93
N ILE A 20 1.87 -7.06 -4.26
CA ILE A 20 3.20 -7.35 -4.84
C ILE A 20 3.43 -8.84 -5.15
N GLY A 21 2.50 -9.71 -4.77
CA GLY A 21 2.60 -11.16 -4.98
C GLY A 21 3.86 -11.77 -4.35
N GLU A 22 4.65 -12.48 -5.15
CA GLU A 22 5.85 -13.20 -4.69
C GLU A 22 7.09 -12.31 -4.56
N ASN A 23 7.03 -11.04 -5.00
CA ASN A 23 8.14 -10.09 -4.99
C ASN A 23 8.50 -9.56 -3.58
N ILE A 24 7.89 -10.10 -2.52
CA ILE A 24 8.16 -9.73 -1.13
C ILE A 24 9.64 -9.91 -0.77
N LYS A 25 10.31 -10.91 -1.34
CA LYS A 25 11.74 -11.17 -1.10
C LYS A 25 12.61 -9.96 -1.47
N ASN A 26 12.29 -9.28 -2.57
CA ASN A 26 13.01 -8.08 -3.03
C ASN A 26 12.85 -6.89 -2.09
N LEU A 27 11.83 -6.91 -1.23
CA LEU A 27 11.60 -5.89 -0.21
C LEU A 27 12.42 -6.17 1.07
N ILE A 28 12.86 -7.41 1.30
CA ILE A 28 13.73 -7.76 2.44
C ILE A 28 15.19 -7.65 2.02
N ASP A 29 15.53 -8.26 0.90
CA ASP A 29 16.87 -8.33 0.36
C ASP A 29 17.03 -7.30 -0.76
N ARG A 30 17.45 -6.10 -0.36
CA ARG A 30 17.78 -5.03 -1.30
C ARG A 30 19.29 -4.95 -1.51
N PRO A 31 19.77 -4.46 -2.67
CA PRO A 31 21.20 -4.31 -2.91
C PRO A 31 21.90 -3.39 -1.90
N ASP A 32 21.18 -2.46 -1.27
CA ASP A 32 21.71 -1.56 -0.24
C ASP A 32 21.82 -2.20 1.18
N GLY A 33 21.20 -3.36 1.37
CA GLY A 33 21.27 -4.16 2.58
C GLY A 33 19.94 -4.82 2.94
N THR A 34 19.96 -5.55 4.06
CA THR A 34 18.78 -6.24 4.59
C THR A 34 17.86 -5.27 5.33
N TYR A 35 16.58 -5.36 5.03
CA TYR A 35 15.52 -4.63 5.70
C TYR A 35 14.66 -5.54 6.56
N CYS A 36 14.13 -4.99 7.65
CA CYS A 36 13.32 -5.72 8.59
C CYS A 36 12.06 -4.93 8.97
N PHE A 37 11.03 -5.67 9.39
CA PHE A 37 9.83 -5.09 9.97
C PHE A 37 9.94 -5.05 11.49
N ARG A 38 9.54 -3.93 12.07
CA ARG A 38 9.48 -3.74 13.52
C ARG A 38 8.17 -3.12 13.93
N GLU A 39 7.73 -3.47 15.12
CA GLU A 39 6.46 -3.03 15.65
C GLU A 39 6.64 -2.04 16.80
N LYS A 40 5.80 -1.01 16.83
CA LYS A 40 5.70 -0.08 17.95
C LYS A 40 4.28 0.49 18.01
N LYS A 41 3.64 0.42 19.19
CA LYS A 41 2.27 0.93 19.43
C LYS A 41 1.29 0.45 18.35
N ASP A 42 1.31 -0.85 18.03
CA ASP A 42 0.51 -1.50 16.97
C ASP A 42 0.75 -0.99 15.54
N ARG A 43 1.76 -0.15 15.31
CA ARG A 43 2.21 0.30 13.99
C ARG A 43 3.43 -0.50 13.55
N ILE A 44 3.53 -0.74 12.26
CA ILE A 44 4.60 -1.51 11.65
C ILE A 44 5.48 -0.59 10.84
N TYR A 45 6.76 -0.64 11.16
CA TYR A 45 7.80 0.16 10.54
C TYR A 45 8.71 -0.75 9.71
N TYR A 46 9.07 -0.27 8.53
CA TYR A 46 10.04 -0.88 7.63
C TYR A 46 11.35 -0.08 7.70
N VAL A 47 12.42 -0.76 8.11
CA VAL A 47 13.71 -0.13 8.43
C VAL A 47 14.88 -1.05 8.07
N SER A 48 16.01 -0.47 7.70
CA SER A 48 17.25 -1.23 7.47
C SER A 48 17.83 -1.75 8.79
N GLU A 49 18.45 -2.93 8.77
CA GLU A 49 19.05 -3.50 9.98
C GLU A 49 20.20 -2.65 10.55
N LYS A 50 20.92 -1.94 9.68
CA LYS A 50 21.98 -0.99 10.06
C LYS A 50 21.45 0.19 10.89
N ILE A 51 20.28 0.72 10.53
CA ILE A 51 19.65 1.82 11.29
C ILE A 51 19.03 1.28 12.58
N LEU A 52 18.49 0.07 12.53
CA LEU A 52 17.90 -0.57 13.70
C LEU A 52 18.93 -0.79 14.81
N SER A 53 20.16 -1.19 14.49
CA SER A 53 21.22 -1.37 15.49
C SER A 53 21.51 -0.07 16.25
N LEU A 54 21.55 1.05 15.54
CA LEU A 54 21.73 2.38 16.12
C LEU A 54 20.52 2.82 16.95
N ALA A 55 19.31 2.49 16.51
CA ALA A 55 18.08 2.86 17.22
C ALA A 55 17.94 2.19 18.60
N HIS A 56 18.70 1.12 18.89
CA HIS A 56 18.76 0.52 20.22
C HIS A 56 19.41 1.45 21.27
N THR A 57 20.15 2.47 20.87
CA THR A 57 20.76 3.45 21.78
C THR A 57 19.74 4.46 22.35
N VAL A 58 18.58 4.61 21.69
CA VAL A 58 17.54 5.57 22.08
C VAL A 58 16.46 4.85 22.88
N SER A 59 16.01 5.47 23.98
CA SER A 59 14.94 4.91 24.80
C SER A 59 13.63 4.77 23.99
N PRO A 60 12.83 3.72 24.23
CA PRO A 60 11.57 3.51 23.51
C PRO A 60 10.58 4.68 23.65
N ASP A 61 10.64 5.40 24.77
CA ASP A 61 9.73 6.52 25.08
C ASP A 61 10.08 7.79 24.31
N HIS A 62 11.36 8.02 24.03
CA HIS A 62 11.83 9.18 23.26
C HIS A 62 11.84 8.96 21.75
N LEU A 63 11.81 7.71 21.29
CA LEU A 63 11.70 7.40 19.87
C LEU A 63 10.25 7.67 19.41
N ILE A 64 9.99 8.38 18.33
CA ILE A 64 8.63 8.56 17.80
C ILE A 64 8.39 7.54 16.68
N SER A 65 9.13 7.65 15.59
CA SER A 65 9.11 6.76 14.44
C SER A 65 10.55 6.36 14.06
N LEU A 66 10.70 5.28 13.29
CA LEU A 66 11.97 4.84 12.73
C LEU A 66 11.71 4.20 11.37
N GLY A 67 12.37 4.71 10.32
CA GLY A 67 12.09 4.26 8.95
C GLY A 67 10.67 4.64 8.51
N THR A 68 10.05 3.78 7.71
CA THR A 68 8.74 4.08 7.12
C THR A 68 7.63 3.25 7.75
N CYS A 69 6.58 3.91 8.23
CA CYS A 69 5.35 3.25 8.68
C CYS A 69 4.69 2.58 7.46
N LEU A 70 4.46 1.27 7.47
CA LEU A 70 3.72 0.60 6.39
C LEU A 70 2.22 0.51 6.71
N GLY A 71 1.85 0.60 7.97
CA GLY A 71 0.48 0.43 8.40
C GLY A 71 0.37 0.16 9.89
N LYS A 72 -0.86 -0.14 10.31
CA LYS A 72 -1.18 -0.43 11.70
C LYS A 72 -2.15 -1.58 11.85
N PHE A 73 -2.09 -2.25 12.99
CA PHE A 73 -3.14 -3.15 13.41
C PHE A 73 -4.34 -2.36 13.92
N THR A 74 -5.51 -2.78 13.48
CA THR A 74 -6.78 -2.29 13.99
C THR A 74 -7.13 -2.98 15.31
N LYS A 75 -8.06 -2.42 16.08
CA LYS A 75 -8.54 -3.05 17.33
C LYS A 75 -9.12 -4.46 17.11
N SER A 76 -9.59 -4.76 15.90
CA SER A 76 -10.07 -6.08 15.49
C SER A 76 -8.96 -7.03 15.04
N GLY A 77 -7.69 -6.66 15.17
CA GLY A 77 -6.53 -7.49 14.82
C GLY A 77 -6.19 -7.51 13.33
N LYS A 78 -6.92 -6.80 12.48
CA LYS A 78 -6.62 -6.73 11.03
C LYS A 78 -5.53 -5.70 10.74
N PHE A 79 -4.61 -6.03 9.84
CA PHE A 79 -3.59 -5.11 9.36
C PHE A 79 -4.16 -4.15 8.30
N LYS A 80 -4.14 -2.84 8.59
CA LYS A 80 -4.48 -1.77 7.65
C LYS A 80 -3.20 -1.18 7.08
N LEU A 81 -3.03 -1.32 5.77
CA LEU A 81 -1.93 -0.73 5.01
C LEU A 81 -2.13 0.79 4.90
N HIS A 82 -1.06 1.56 5.10
CA HIS A 82 -1.06 3.02 4.95
C HIS A 82 -0.45 3.43 3.62
N ILE A 83 -0.77 4.65 3.17
CA ILE A 83 -0.27 5.20 1.90
C ILE A 83 1.26 5.36 1.88
N THR A 84 1.89 5.53 3.02
CA THR A 84 3.34 5.59 3.21
C THR A 84 4.09 4.37 2.66
N ALA A 85 3.41 3.22 2.52
CA ALA A 85 3.95 2.02 1.90
C ALA A 85 4.07 2.12 0.36
N LEU A 86 3.39 3.07 -0.28
CA LEU A 86 3.22 3.13 -1.73
C LEU A 86 4.55 3.15 -2.48
N ASN A 87 5.51 3.97 -2.04
CA ASN A 87 6.80 4.11 -2.72
C ASN A 87 7.61 2.81 -2.73
N TYR A 88 7.46 1.96 -1.72
CA TYR A 88 8.15 0.68 -1.64
C TYR A 88 7.43 -0.41 -2.43
N LEU A 89 6.10 -0.35 -2.52
CA LEU A 89 5.29 -1.38 -3.17
C LEU A 89 5.05 -1.12 -4.66
N ALA A 90 4.97 0.14 -5.09
CA ALA A 90 4.71 0.54 -6.46
C ALA A 90 5.64 -0.10 -7.51
N PRO A 91 6.98 -0.19 -7.28
CA PRO A 91 7.88 -0.82 -8.24
C PRO A 91 7.62 -2.32 -8.44
N TYR A 92 7.18 -3.01 -7.39
CA TYR A 92 7.00 -4.46 -7.37
C TYR A 92 5.55 -4.91 -7.61
N ALA A 93 4.66 -3.96 -7.90
CA ALA A 93 3.24 -4.23 -8.09
C ALA A 93 3.00 -5.13 -9.30
N GLN A 94 2.30 -6.24 -9.09
CA GLN A 94 1.93 -7.15 -10.17
C GLN A 94 0.76 -6.57 -11.00
N HIS A 95 -0.25 -6.02 -10.32
CA HIS A 95 -1.43 -5.46 -10.96
C HIS A 95 -1.47 -3.94 -10.77
N LYS A 96 -1.57 -3.23 -11.88
CA LYS A 96 -1.54 -1.77 -11.96
C LYS A 96 -2.79 -1.26 -12.67
N LEU A 97 -3.28 -0.11 -12.22
CA LEU A 97 -4.43 0.58 -12.76
C LEU A 97 -4.02 2.02 -13.06
N TRP A 98 -4.12 2.45 -14.32
CA TRP A 98 -3.89 3.84 -14.70
C TRP A 98 -5.21 4.57 -14.81
N VAL A 99 -5.28 5.72 -14.15
CA VAL A 99 -6.48 6.58 -14.09
C VAL A 99 -6.27 7.77 -15.00
N LYS A 100 -7.32 8.14 -15.76
CA LYS A 100 -7.33 9.36 -16.56
C LYS A 100 -7.27 10.60 -15.66
N SER A 101 -6.73 11.70 -16.19
CA SER A 101 -6.64 12.98 -15.48
C SER A 101 -7.99 13.48 -14.94
N SER A 102 -9.10 13.17 -15.62
CA SER A 102 -10.46 13.54 -15.15
C SER A 102 -10.88 12.87 -13.84
N ALA A 103 -10.35 11.68 -13.55
CA ALA A 103 -10.68 10.90 -12.34
C ALA A 103 -9.54 10.91 -11.30
N GLU A 104 -8.38 11.45 -11.65
CA GLU A 104 -7.23 11.56 -10.75
C GLU A 104 -7.56 12.37 -9.50
N GLN A 105 -8.12 13.57 -9.66
CA GLN A 105 -8.51 14.43 -8.54
C GLN A 105 -9.57 13.75 -7.65
N GLN A 106 -10.54 13.06 -8.25
CA GLN A 106 -11.57 12.34 -7.50
C GLN A 106 -10.96 11.22 -6.66
N PHE A 107 -10.02 10.46 -7.22
CA PHE A 107 -9.31 9.41 -6.49
C PHE A 107 -8.49 9.97 -5.32
N LEU A 108 -7.80 11.10 -5.53
CA LEU A 108 -7.06 11.82 -4.47
C LEU A 108 -7.97 12.45 -3.40
N TYR A 109 -9.27 12.53 -3.66
CA TYR A 109 -10.29 12.86 -2.68
C TYR A 109 -10.97 11.64 -2.06
N GLY A 110 -10.43 10.43 -2.27
CA GLY A 110 -10.92 9.21 -1.64
C GLY A 110 -12.13 8.58 -2.33
N HIS A 111 -12.48 9.04 -3.53
CA HIS A 111 -13.54 8.41 -4.31
C HIS A 111 -13.05 7.14 -5.00
N HIS A 112 -13.98 6.22 -5.26
CA HIS A 112 -13.72 5.04 -6.06
C HIS A 112 -13.51 5.41 -7.54
N VAL A 113 -12.78 4.55 -8.27
CA VAL A 113 -12.56 4.76 -9.70
C VAL A 113 -13.73 4.17 -10.48
N LEU A 114 -14.36 5.02 -11.30
CA LEU A 114 -15.41 4.61 -12.25
C LEU A 114 -14.79 4.16 -13.57
N LYS A 115 -15.55 3.38 -14.35
CA LYS A 115 -15.11 2.91 -15.67
C LYS A 115 -14.75 4.07 -16.62
N SER A 116 -15.48 5.18 -16.56
CA SER A 116 -15.19 6.40 -17.33
C SER A 116 -13.77 6.93 -17.09
N GLY A 117 -13.30 6.83 -15.85
CA GLY A 117 -11.98 7.24 -15.38
C GLY A 117 -10.86 6.22 -15.62
N LEU A 118 -11.18 5.01 -16.08
CA LEU A 118 -10.18 3.99 -16.42
C LEU A 118 -9.39 4.39 -17.66
N GLY A 119 -8.07 4.50 -17.52
CA GLY A 119 -7.14 4.63 -18.65
C GLY A 119 -6.67 3.25 -19.12
N ARG A 120 -5.80 2.62 -18.33
CA ARG A 120 -5.19 1.33 -18.62
C ARG A 120 -5.31 0.41 -17.40
N ILE A 121 -5.36 -0.89 -17.63
CA ILE A 121 -5.33 -1.90 -16.56
C ILE A 121 -4.38 -3.03 -16.97
N THR A 122 -3.65 -3.59 -16.02
CA THR A 122 -2.88 -4.82 -16.26
C THR A 122 -3.83 -5.97 -16.62
N GLU A 123 -3.47 -6.76 -17.64
CA GLU A 123 -4.23 -7.95 -18.03
C GLU A 123 -4.29 -9.00 -16.92
N ASN A 124 -5.24 -9.93 -16.99
CA ASN A 124 -5.45 -11.00 -16.01
C ASN A 124 -5.62 -10.53 -14.56
N THR A 125 -6.09 -9.29 -14.34
CA THR A 125 -6.45 -8.83 -13.01
C THR A 125 -7.84 -9.35 -12.64
N GLY A 126 -7.88 -10.26 -11.66
CA GLY A 126 -9.12 -10.83 -11.14
C GLY A 126 -9.97 -9.85 -10.34
N GLN A 127 -11.23 -10.22 -10.11
CA GLN A 127 -12.10 -9.48 -9.19
C GLN A 127 -11.53 -9.54 -7.77
N TYR A 128 -11.65 -8.44 -7.01
CA TYR A 128 -11.15 -8.27 -5.65
C TYR A 128 -9.63 -8.40 -5.48
N GLN A 129 -8.88 -8.37 -6.58
CA GLN A 129 -7.43 -8.31 -6.56
C GLN A 129 -6.94 -6.93 -6.08
N GLY A 130 -5.87 -6.91 -5.28
CA GLY A 130 -5.20 -5.67 -4.89
C GLY A 130 -4.46 -5.06 -6.08
N VAL A 131 -4.70 -3.78 -6.33
CA VAL A 131 -4.06 -3.02 -7.41
C VAL A 131 -3.40 -1.76 -6.87
N ILE A 132 -2.31 -1.37 -7.51
CA ILE A 132 -1.72 -0.05 -7.28
C ILE A 132 -2.21 0.89 -8.39
N VAL A 133 -2.73 2.03 -7.96
CA VAL A 133 -3.34 3.04 -8.81
C VAL A 133 -2.27 4.04 -9.21
N PHE A 134 -2.16 4.33 -10.50
CA PHE A 134 -1.21 5.23 -11.13
C PHE A 134 -1.97 6.32 -11.90
N SER A 135 -1.36 7.49 -12.04
CA SER A 135 -1.74 8.48 -13.06
C SER A 135 -1.25 8.03 -14.43
N MET A 136 -1.76 8.63 -15.51
CA MET A 136 -1.29 8.38 -16.89
C MET A 136 0.20 8.67 -17.08
N ASN A 137 0.81 9.47 -16.21
CA ASN A 137 2.24 9.80 -16.24
C ASN A 137 3.11 8.83 -15.41
N ASP A 138 2.62 7.62 -15.12
CA ASP A 138 3.30 6.60 -14.30
C ASP A 138 3.64 7.03 -12.86
N ILE A 139 2.90 8.02 -12.34
CA ILE A 139 3.02 8.47 -10.94
C ILE A 139 2.10 7.60 -10.06
N PRO A 140 2.61 6.92 -9.01
CA PRO A 140 1.77 6.14 -8.12
C PRO A 140 0.89 7.05 -7.26
N LEU A 141 -0.41 6.84 -7.30
CA LEU A 141 -1.43 7.63 -6.60
C LEU A 141 -1.95 6.96 -5.32
N GLY A 142 -1.96 5.62 -5.28
CA GLY A 142 -2.46 4.91 -4.10
C GLY A 142 -2.75 3.43 -4.29
N PHE A 143 -3.48 2.87 -3.33
CA PHE A 143 -3.92 1.49 -3.31
C PHE A 143 -5.41 1.38 -3.62
N GLY A 144 -5.77 0.35 -4.37
CA GLY A 144 -7.14 0.00 -4.67
C GLY A 144 -7.38 -1.50 -4.67
N VAL A 145 -8.64 -1.88 -4.78
CA VAL A 145 -9.09 -3.26 -4.95
C VAL A 145 -10.03 -3.30 -6.14
N MET A 146 -9.80 -4.21 -7.08
CA MET A 146 -10.66 -4.33 -8.25
C MET A 146 -12.08 -4.73 -7.86
N ALA A 147 -13.06 -4.00 -8.37
CA ALA A 147 -14.48 -4.33 -8.19
C ALA A 147 -14.97 -5.38 -9.21
N LYS A 148 -14.31 -5.44 -10.37
CA LYS A 148 -14.62 -6.31 -11.51
C LYS A 148 -13.34 -6.88 -12.10
N SER A 149 -13.44 -8.03 -12.77
CA SER A 149 -12.32 -8.59 -13.53
C SER A 149 -11.97 -7.74 -14.75
N THR A 150 -10.77 -7.91 -15.32
CA THR A 150 -10.36 -7.21 -16.57
C THR A 150 -11.34 -7.40 -17.72
N LEU A 151 -11.90 -8.61 -17.85
CA LEU A 151 -12.87 -8.95 -18.88
C LEU A 151 -14.19 -8.22 -18.66
N GLU A 152 -14.71 -8.24 -17.42
CA GLU A 152 -15.93 -7.52 -17.07
C GLU A 152 -15.77 -6.00 -17.19
N CYS A 153 -14.58 -5.48 -16.86
CA CYS A 153 -14.27 -4.06 -17.02
C CYS A 153 -14.40 -3.60 -18.48
N LYS A 154 -14.25 -4.47 -19.48
CA LYS A 154 -14.42 -4.08 -20.90
C LYS A 154 -15.89 -3.80 -21.23
N ASN A 155 -16.81 -4.58 -20.65
CA ASN A 155 -18.24 -4.52 -20.93
C ASN A 155 -19.03 -3.72 -19.89
N ALA A 156 -18.35 -3.15 -18.88
CA ALA A 156 -18.99 -2.40 -17.81
C ALA A 156 -19.49 -1.03 -18.28
N ASP A 157 -20.62 -0.61 -17.73
CA ASP A 157 -21.17 0.74 -17.90
C ASP A 157 -20.15 1.82 -17.46
N PRO A 158 -20.08 2.99 -18.13
CA PRO A 158 -19.16 4.08 -17.76
C PRO A 158 -19.27 4.56 -16.30
N MET A 159 -20.46 4.46 -15.70
CA MET A 159 -20.72 4.84 -14.30
C MET A 159 -20.47 3.69 -13.33
N ALA A 160 -20.17 2.48 -13.81
CA ALA A 160 -19.86 1.36 -12.93
C ALA A 160 -18.52 1.58 -12.21
N THR A 161 -18.51 1.30 -10.91
CA THR A 161 -17.26 1.25 -10.14
C THR A 161 -16.41 0.08 -10.60
N ILE A 162 -15.15 0.35 -10.94
CA ILE A 162 -14.19 -0.66 -11.38
C ILE A 162 -13.10 -0.93 -10.35
N CYS A 163 -12.80 0.03 -9.48
CA CYS A 163 -11.79 -0.09 -8.45
C CYS A 163 -12.26 0.62 -7.19
N PHE A 164 -12.34 -0.12 -6.10
CA PHE A 164 -12.58 0.41 -4.77
C PHE A 164 -11.29 1.06 -4.26
N HIS A 165 -11.42 2.32 -3.89
CA HIS A 165 -10.38 3.05 -3.18
C HIS A 165 -10.04 2.35 -1.85
N GLN A 166 -8.75 2.35 -1.48
CA GLN A 166 -8.28 1.86 -0.18
C GLN A 166 -7.44 2.89 0.56
N ALA A 167 -6.51 3.53 -0.15
CA ALA A 167 -5.70 4.63 0.35
C ALA A 167 -5.13 5.43 -0.82
N ASP A 168 -4.93 6.74 -0.65
CA ASP A 168 -4.39 7.63 -1.68
C ASP A 168 -3.42 8.66 -1.10
N ILE A 169 -2.54 9.23 -1.93
CA ILE A 169 -1.54 10.22 -1.50
C ILE A 169 -2.16 11.54 -1.00
N GLY A 170 -3.42 11.83 -1.32
CA GLY A 170 -4.15 12.95 -0.73
C GLY A 170 -4.39 12.77 0.77
N GLU A 171 -4.20 11.58 1.34
CA GLU A 171 -4.23 11.36 2.79
C GLU A 171 -3.11 12.13 3.52
N TYR A 172 -1.98 12.44 2.86
CA TYR A 172 -0.92 13.25 3.47
C TYR A 172 -1.41 14.65 3.86
N ILE A 173 -2.37 15.21 3.13
CA ILE A 173 -2.93 16.53 3.43
C ILE A 173 -4.18 16.42 4.33
N ARG A 174 -4.96 15.34 4.17
CA ARG A 174 -6.28 15.21 4.81
C ARG A 174 -6.26 14.48 6.14
N SER A 175 -5.23 13.67 6.41
CA SER A 175 -5.23 12.70 7.51
C SER A 175 -3.84 12.46 8.09
N GLU A 176 -2.99 13.49 8.08
CA GLU A 176 -1.61 13.45 8.58
C GLU A 176 -1.48 12.80 9.96
N ASP A 177 -2.34 13.20 10.91
CA ASP A 177 -2.36 12.69 12.29
C ASP A 177 -2.50 11.17 12.39
N THR A 178 -3.10 10.54 11.37
CA THR A 178 -3.33 9.10 11.39
C THR A 178 -2.14 8.31 10.86
N LEU A 179 -1.24 8.95 10.11
CA LEU A 179 -0.15 8.32 9.38
C LEU A 179 1.08 8.05 10.28
N LEU A 180 1.33 8.88 11.30
CA LEU A 180 2.46 8.76 12.25
C LEU A 180 2.10 8.10 13.59
#